data_AF-A0A4R5XFI7-F1
#
_entry.id   AF-A0A4R5XFI7-F1
#
_cell.length_a   1.000
_cell.length_b   1.000
_cell.length_c   1.000
_cell.angle_alpha   90.00
_cell.angle_beta   90.00
_cell.angle_gamma   90.00
#
_symmetry.space_group_name_H-M   'P 1'
#
loop_
_entity.id
_entity.type
_entity.pdbx_description
1 polymer ?
#
loop_
_entity_poly.entity_id
_entity_poly.type
_entity_poly.pdbx_seq_one_letter_code
_entity_poly.pdbx_strand_id
1 'polypeptide(L)'
;MFNNSSTIHVLAAWLDQPDIDARRPKPRRRVSSDPCLPSRLPSTGFLQREGERTAPKSVLKHLRRSPSPPGSPDETEFHRRRRSSTASSTVSNETTPPNGQTAIPRKTKGTVTWKEPQAYEIFSAVERKDIMFLMEVRDRAFHLLLRKSGDATPLVHAMRIGESHRDVAILLLGAMSRWVNHLDDASLQDKKTKALLKALRANLKIAIDYGLQRSQSDLTASFMQTLIMSEGERWVQGQASNVSLALRAGTEGKPVHTAETAVRRFATKELGKAESIASLEDYIANATADLLVMGAWNWALDTIKGEPIPTYYFARDDRVFRAFLDRLHEHKAAIARSASRRLKWQLRVLENVLEGRMTTYRSKIELLVGELDEGEGV
;
A
#
# COMPACT_ATOMS: atom_id res chain seq x y z
N MET A 1 87.97 -53.11 -43.34
CA MET A 1 87.93 -51.81 -44.04
C MET A 1 86.70 -51.80 -44.91
N PHE A 2 85.93 -50.72 -44.95
CA PHE A 2 84.78 -50.58 -45.85
C PHE A 2 85.04 -49.44 -46.84
N ASN A 3 84.71 -49.66 -48.11
CA ASN A 3 84.96 -48.71 -49.19
C ASN A 3 83.70 -47.84 -49.41
N ASN A 4 83.81 -46.55 -49.08
CA ASN A 4 82.69 -45.60 -49.14
C ASN A 4 82.68 -44.75 -50.43
N SER A 5 83.44 -45.13 -51.48
CA SER A 5 83.56 -44.31 -52.70
C SER A 5 82.23 -44.04 -53.40
N SER A 6 81.28 -44.99 -53.38
CA SER A 6 79.93 -44.81 -53.92
C SER A 6 79.17 -43.68 -53.23
N THR A 7 79.23 -43.60 -51.90
CA THR A 7 78.60 -42.53 -51.11
C THR A 7 79.20 -41.16 -51.42
N ILE A 8 80.53 -41.10 -51.65
CA ILE A 8 81.23 -39.86 -52.01
C ILE A 8 80.83 -39.40 -53.42
N HIS A 9 80.72 -40.31 -54.40
CA HIS A 9 80.26 -39.96 -55.75
C HIS A 9 78.81 -39.46 -55.77
N VAL A 10 77.91 -40.02 -54.96
CA VAL A 10 76.52 -39.53 -54.86
C VAL A 10 76.48 -38.13 -54.25
N LEU A 11 77.30 -37.83 -53.24
CA LEU A 11 77.36 -36.50 -52.62
C LEU A 11 77.98 -35.45 -53.56
N ALA A 12 79.00 -35.81 -54.34
CA ALA A 12 79.56 -34.93 -55.37
C ALA A 12 78.51 -34.55 -56.43
N ALA A 13 77.77 -35.55 -56.94
CA ALA A 13 76.70 -35.33 -57.93
C ALA A 13 75.52 -34.47 -57.43
N TRP A 14 75.38 -34.28 -56.11
CA TRP A 14 74.41 -33.36 -55.51
C TRP A 14 74.94 -31.93 -55.33
N LEU A 15 76.26 -31.73 -55.31
CA LEU A 15 76.90 -30.41 -55.20
C LEU A 15 77.08 -29.74 -56.57
N ASP A 16 77.24 -30.53 -57.64
CA ASP A 16 77.41 -30.03 -59.01
C ASP A 16 76.07 -29.63 -59.71
N GLN A 17 74.94 -29.61 -58.97
CA GLN A 17 73.67 -29.08 -59.49
C GLN A 17 73.47 -27.61 -59.08
N PRO A 18 73.62 -26.64 -60.01
CA PRO A 18 73.42 -25.22 -59.70
C PRO A 18 71.94 -24.91 -59.37
N ASP A 19 71.73 -23.92 -58.49
CA ASP A 19 70.42 -23.51 -57.97
C ASP A 19 69.35 -23.30 -59.06
N ILE A 20 68.22 -24.00 -58.91
CA ILE A 20 66.97 -23.70 -59.63
C ILE A 20 65.84 -23.51 -58.61
N ASP A 21 65.64 -22.24 -58.25
CA ASP A 21 64.48 -21.65 -57.56
C ASP A 21 63.95 -22.39 -56.31
N ALA A 22 64.36 -21.90 -55.15
CA ALA A 22 63.77 -22.21 -53.84
C ALA A 22 62.25 -21.92 -53.82
N ARG A 23 61.45 -22.97 -54.03
CA ARG A 23 59.97 -22.91 -54.11
C ARG A 23 59.34 -22.42 -52.81
N ARG A 24 59.05 -21.12 -52.75
CA ARG A 24 58.37 -20.46 -51.61
C ARG A 24 57.07 -21.20 -51.26
N PRO A 25 56.82 -21.56 -49.99
CA PRO A 25 55.60 -22.26 -49.60
C PRO A 25 54.37 -21.37 -49.79
N LYS A 26 53.30 -21.90 -50.39
CA LYS A 26 52.04 -21.17 -50.58
C LYS A 26 51.41 -20.85 -49.21
N PRO A 27 51.03 -19.59 -48.93
CA PRO A 27 50.41 -19.23 -47.66
C PRO A 27 49.04 -19.91 -47.51
N ARG A 28 48.77 -20.46 -46.31
CA ARG A 28 47.47 -21.07 -46.01
C ARG A 28 46.37 -20.01 -45.96
N ARG A 29 45.24 -20.27 -46.64
CA ARG A 29 44.04 -19.42 -46.63
C ARG A 29 43.53 -19.29 -45.19
N ARG A 30 43.35 -18.05 -44.70
CA ARG A 30 42.74 -17.81 -43.37
C ARG A 30 41.29 -18.33 -43.38
N VAL A 31 40.90 -18.99 -42.30
CA VAL A 31 39.51 -19.39 -42.05
C VAL A 31 38.74 -18.15 -41.58
N SER A 32 37.54 -17.93 -42.11
CA SER A 32 36.61 -16.95 -41.56
C SER A 32 36.01 -17.51 -40.28
N SER A 33 36.23 -16.85 -39.14
CA SER A 33 35.54 -17.17 -37.90
C SER A 33 34.19 -16.46 -37.89
N ASP A 34 33.10 -17.20 -38.10
CA ASP A 34 31.75 -16.67 -37.91
C ASP A 34 31.56 -16.23 -36.45
N PRO A 35 30.85 -15.12 -36.18
CA PRO A 35 30.73 -14.56 -34.84
C PRO A 35 29.81 -15.41 -33.96
N CYS A 36 30.38 -16.41 -33.29
CA CYS A 36 29.70 -17.16 -32.24
C CYS A 36 29.69 -16.38 -30.92
N LEU A 37 28.56 -16.40 -30.21
CA LEU A 37 28.51 -15.92 -28.83
C LEU A 37 29.17 -16.95 -27.90
N PRO A 38 30.08 -16.55 -26.99
CA PRO A 38 30.77 -17.48 -26.08
C PRO A 38 29.85 -18.10 -25.02
N SER A 39 28.63 -17.57 -24.88
CA SER A 39 27.56 -18.12 -24.05
C SER A 39 26.20 -17.93 -24.74
N ARG A 40 25.19 -18.71 -24.33
CA ARG A 40 23.80 -18.46 -24.77
C ARG A 40 23.31 -17.14 -24.18
N LEU A 41 22.54 -16.38 -24.96
CA LEU A 41 21.85 -15.18 -24.45
C LEU A 41 20.96 -15.54 -23.25
N PRO A 42 20.79 -14.64 -22.26
CA PRO A 42 19.87 -14.84 -21.15
C PRO A 42 18.43 -15.07 -21.65
N SER A 43 17.65 -15.87 -20.93
CA SER A 43 16.25 -16.12 -21.30
C SER A 43 15.41 -14.85 -21.18
N THR A 44 14.34 -14.75 -21.97
CA THR A 44 13.39 -13.63 -21.91
C THR A 44 12.82 -13.42 -20.50
N GLY A 45 12.53 -14.50 -19.77
CA GLY A 45 12.08 -14.44 -18.37
C GLY A 45 13.16 -13.99 -17.37
N PHE A 46 14.45 -14.16 -17.69
CA PHE A 46 15.54 -13.56 -16.91
C PHE A 46 15.61 -12.05 -17.18
N LEU A 47 15.62 -11.65 -18.46
CA LEU A 47 15.68 -10.25 -18.88
C LEU A 47 14.46 -9.45 -18.38
N GLN A 48 13.26 -10.05 -18.39
CA GLN A 48 12.06 -9.45 -17.83
C GLN A 48 12.19 -9.24 -16.33
N ARG A 49 12.57 -10.28 -15.56
CA ARG A 49 12.72 -10.18 -14.09
C ARG A 49 13.81 -9.18 -13.69
N GLU A 50 14.92 -9.14 -14.42
CA GLU A 50 15.97 -8.16 -14.17
C GLU A 50 15.53 -6.74 -14.58
N GLY A 51 14.78 -6.60 -15.67
CA GLY A 51 14.11 -5.36 -16.06
C GLY A 51 13.15 -4.85 -14.99
N GLU A 52 12.21 -5.67 -14.53
CA GLU A 52 11.24 -5.35 -13.46
C GLU A 52 11.95 -4.93 -12.15
N ARG A 53 13.09 -5.57 -11.81
CA ARG A 53 13.89 -5.23 -10.62
C ARG A 53 14.72 -3.94 -10.79
N THR A 54 15.09 -3.58 -12.01
CA THR A 54 16.13 -2.55 -12.27
C THR A 54 15.57 -1.28 -12.91
N ALA A 55 14.49 -1.37 -13.69
CA ALA A 55 13.84 -0.23 -14.33
C ALA A 55 13.30 0.81 -13.33
N PRO A 56 12.70 0.45 -12.18
CA PRO A 56 12.34 1.45 -11.16
C PRO A 56 13.57 2.22 -10.67
N LYS A 57 14.70 1.51 -10.47
CA LYS A 57 15.96 2.10 -9.99
C LYS A 57 16.63 2.99 -11.04
N SER A 58 16.52 2.66 -12.34
CA SER A 58 17.05 3.52 -13.39
C SER A 58 16.19 4.77 -13.58
N VAL A 59 14.85 4.67 -13.57
CA VAL A 59 13.94 5.83 -13.61
C VAL A 59 14.24 6.81 -12.47
N LEU A 60 14.36 6.32 -11.23
CA LEU A 60 14.76 7.15 -10.08
C LEU A 60 16.13 7.82 -10.29
N LYS A 61 17.12 7.09 -10.83
CA LYS A 61 18.45 7.64 -11.16
C LYS A 61 18.40 8.74 -12.24
N HIS A 62 17.43 8.71 -13.15
CA HIS A 62 17.16 9.81 -14.08
C HIS A 62 16.44 11.00 -13.41
N LEU A 63 15.52 10.74 -12.47
CA LEU A 63 14.82 11.77 -11.69
C LEU A 63 15.77 12.53 -10.73
N ARG A 64 16.79 11.86 -10.16
CA ARG A 64 17.89 12.51 -9.42
C ARG A 64 18.74 13.44 -10.30
N ARG A 65 18.89 13.11 -11.58
CA ARG A 65 19.82 13.78 -12.52
C ARG A 65 19.21 14.89 -13.37
N SER A 66 17.90 15.12 -13.27
CA SER A 66 17.19 16.15 -14.03
C SER A 66 17.03 17.43 -13.19
N PRO A 67 17.62 18.57 -13.62
CA PRO A 67 17.12 19.88 -13.25
C PRO A 67 15.65 20.01 -13.69
N SER A 68 14.91 20.94 -13.08
CA SER A 68 13.52 21.22 -13.49
C SER A 68 13.44 21.51 -15.00
N PRO A 69 12.43 20.99 -15.73
CA PRO A 69 12.27 21.30 -17.14
C PRO A 69 12.18 22.83 -17.37
N PRO A 70 12.86 23.37 -18.41
CA PRO A 70 12.61 24.75 -18.83
C PRO A 70 11.17 24.85 -19.36
N GLY A 71 10.45 25.89 -18.93
CA GLY A 71 9.05 26.07 -19.32
C GLY A 71 8.89 26.98 -20.53
N SER A 72 8.22 26.48 -21.58
CA SER A 72 7.63 27.24 -22.68
C SER A 72 6.92 26.27 -23.66
N PRO A 73 6.07 26.75 -24.59
CA PRO A 73 5.24 27.96 -24.57
C PRO A 73 3.73 27.61 -24.56
N ASP A 74 2.88 28.57 -24.90
CA ASP A 74 1.40 28.47 -24.91
C ASP A 74 0.83 28.00 -26.27
N GLU A 75 -0.47 27.66 -26.29
CA GLU A 75 -1.34 27.37 -27.46
C GLU A 75 -0.95 26.13 -28.33
N THR A 76 -1.85 25.32 -28.93
CA THR A 76 -3.34 25.20 -29.04
C THR A 76 -3.68 23.71 -29.38
N GLU A 77 -4.88 23.19 -29.72
CA GLU A 77 -6.20 23.76 -30.07
C GLU A 77 -7.42 22.90 -29.59
N PHE A 78 -7.78 21.81 -30.30
CA PHE A 78 -9.11 21.15 -30.20
C PHE A 78 -9.11 19.71 -29.66
N HIS A 79 -10.09 19.42 -28.78
CA HIS A 79 -11.23 18.59 -29.20
C HIS A 79 -12.47 18.78 -28.31
N ARG A 80 -13.57 19.28 -28.90
CA ARG A 80 -14.89 19.38 -28.24
C ARG A 80 -15.56 18.00 -28.11
N ARG A 81 -16.21 17.71 -26.97
CA ARG A 81 -17.44 16.87 -26.95
C ARG A 81 -18.41 17.23 -25.81
N ARG A 82 -19.56 17.78 -26.23
CA ARG A 82 -20.87 17.96 -25.55
C ARG A 82 -20.94 17.86 -24.01
N ARG A 83 -21.27 19.00 -23.38
CA ARG A 83 -22.20 19.02 -22.23
C ARG A 83 -23.61 18.57 -22.68
N SER A 84 -24.35 17.95 -21.77
CA SER A 84 -25.82 17.87 -21.83
C SER A 84 -26.39 18.07 -20.42
N SER A 85 -26.76 19.31 -20.12
CA SER A 85 -27.44 19.70 -18.88
C SER A 85 -28.95 19.72 -19.09
N THR A 86 -29.70 19.14 -18.16
CA THR A 86 -31.16 19.31 -18.05
C THR A 86 -31.48 19.79 -16.63
N ALA A 87 -32.46 20.69 -16.51
CA ALA A 87 -32.61 21.55 -15.35
C ALA A 87 -33.53 20.99 -14.25
N SER A 88 -33.41 21.62 -13.09
CA SER A 88 -34.32 21.60 -11.94
C SER A 88 -35.79 21.83 -12.32
N SER A 89 -36.71 21.35 -11.49
CA SER A 89 -38.07 21.89 -11.36
C SER A 89 -38.48 21.93 -9.89
N THR A 90 -39.04 23.06 -9.45
CA THR A 90 -39.30 23.36 -8.03
C THR A 90 -40.66 24.05 -7.88
N VAL A 91 -41.67 23.31 -7.43
CA VAL A 91 -43.07 23.76 -7.21
C VAL A 91 -43.72 22.78 -6.20
N SER A 92 -44.64 23.11 -5.27
CA SER A 92 -44.94 24.27 -4.40
C SER A 92 -45.96 23.77 -3.35
N ASN A 93 -46.28 24.56 -2.31
CA ASN A 93 -47.34 24.23 -1.34
C ASN A 93 -48.73 24.69 -1.82
N GLU A 94 -49.78 23.91 -1.52
CA GLU A 94 -51.13 24.33 -1.08
C GLU A 94 -51.91 23.06 -0.64
N THR A 95 -52.49 22.94 0.56
CA THR A 95 -53.66 23.59 1.19
C THR A 95 -54.99 22.84 0.95
N THR A 96 -55.72 22.55 2.04
CA THR A 96 -56.98 21.79 2.21
C THR A 96 -58.25 22.62 1.83
N PRO A 97 -59.54 22.15 1.92
CA PRO A 97 -60.13 21.02 2.67
C PRO A 97 -61.15 20.13 1.83
N PRO A 98 -62.38 19.74 2.28
CA PRO A 98 -62.62 18.44 2.94
C PRO A 98 -63.78 17.55 2.40
N ASN A 99 -63.66 16.22 2.59
CA ASN A 99 -64.73 15.22 2.86
C ASN A 99 -64.11 13.80 2.78
N GLY A 100 -64.62 12.72 3.38
CA GLY A 100 -65.72 12.60 4.35
C GLY A 100 -66.20 11.14 4.45
N GLN A 101 -65.99 10.46 5.59
CA GLN A 101 -66.31 9.03 5.84
C GLN A 101 -65.47 8.04 4.98
N THR A 102 -65.31 6.74 5.30
CA THR A 102 -65.75 5.89 6.42
C THR A 102 -64.55 5.23 7.13
N ALA A 103 -64.69 4.86 8.41
CA ALA A 103 -63.60 4.24 9.17
C ALA A 103 -63.57 2.70 9.02
N ILE A 104 -62.57 2.16 8.34
CA ILE A 104 -62.20 0.74 8.40
C ILE A 104 -61.08 0.58 9.44
N PRO A 105 -61.22 -0.26 10.48
CA PRO A 105 -60.18 -0.48 11.47
C PRO A 105 -59.04 -1.32 10.88
N ARG A 106 -58.14 -0.68 10.12
CA ARG A 106 -56.82 -1.23 9.82
C ARG A 106 -56.14 -1.53 11.15
N LYS A 107 -55.98 -2.82 11.47
CA LYS A 107 -55.13 -3.28 12.58
C LYS A 107 -53.75 -2.64 12.39
N THR A 108 -53.44 -1.66 13.23
CA THR A 108 -52.09 -1.14 13.35
C THR A 108 -51.21 -2.31 13.76
N LYS A 109 -50.32 -2.74 12.87
CA LYS A 109 -49.23 -3.64 13.26
C LYS A 109 -48.50 -2.90 14.37
N GLY A 110 -48.55 -3.43 15.59
CA GLY A 110 -47.97 -2.77 16.75
C GLY A 110 -46.53 -2.40 16.44
N THR A 111 -46.16 -1.15 16.71
CA THR A 111 -44.76 -0.74 16.71
C THR A 111 -44.03 -1.65 17.68
N VAL A 112 -43.26 -2.61 17.17
CA VAL A 112 -42.52 -3.57 17.99
C VAL A 112 -41.52 -2.77 18.80
N THR A 113 -41.85 -2.52 20.07
CA THR A 113 -40.98 -1.85 21.03
C THR A 113 -39.74 -2.70 21.15
N TRP A 114 -38.65 -2.22 20.55
CA TRP A 114 -37.38 -2.93 20.54
C TRP A 114 -36.94 -3.19 21.98
N LYS A 115 -36.80 -4.47 22.31
CA LYS A 115 -36.36 -4.96 23.61
C LYS A 115 -34.85 -5.17 23.53
N GLU A 116 -34.10 -4.66 24.51
CA GLU A 116 -32.64 -4.85 24.54
C GLU A 116 -32.28 -6.35 24.65
N PRO A 117 -31.56 -6.92 23.66
CA PRO A 117 -31.26 -8.35 23.66
C PRO A 117 -30.38 -8.81 24.80
N GLN A 118 -30.59 -10.05 25.21
CA GLN A 118 -29.75 -10.75 26.16
C GLN A 118 -28.53 -11.38 25.47
N ALA A 119 -27.46 -11.62 26.23
CA ALA A 119 -26.21 -12.12 25.67
C ALA A 119 -26.37 -13.46 24.94
N TYR A 120 -27.24 -14.36 25.43
CA TYR A 120 -27.50 -15.65 24.76
C TYR A 120 -28.19 -15.47 23.39
N GLU A 121 -28.98 -14.41 23.20
CA GLU A 121 -29.69 -14.14 21.94
C GLU A 121 -28.69 -13.72 20.85
N ILE A 122 -27.68 -12.93 21.22
CA ILE A 122 -26.59 -12.50 20.32
C ILE A 122 -25.66 -13.67 19.97
N PHE A 123 -25.31 -14.53 20.93
CA PHE A 123 -24.48 -15.70 20.65
C PHE A 123 -25.21 -16.73 19.79
N SER A 124 -26.51 -16.97 20.03
CA SER A 124 -27.32 -17.83 19.17
C SER A 124 -27.55 -17.21 17.78
N ALA A 125 -27.65 -15.89 17.66
CA ALA A 125 -27.66 -15.20 16.37
C ALA A 125 -26.34 -15.35 15.60
N VAL A 126 -25.19 -15.38 16.29
CA VAL A 126 -23.90 -15.74 15.66
C VAL A 126 -23.95 -17.18 15.13
N GLU A 127 -24.32 -18.16 15.96
CA GLU A 127 -24.38 -19.59 15.60
C GLU A 127 -25.37 -19.92 14.48
N ARG A 128 -26.46 -19.15 14.37
CA ARG A 128 -27.49 -19.29 13.33
C ARG A 128 -27.21 -18.44 12.09
N LYS A 129 -26.15 -17.62 12.11
CA LYS A 129 -25.87 -16.58 11.11
C LYS A 129 -27.05 -15.63 10.87
N ASP A 130 -27.73 -15.19 11.92
CA ASP A 130 -28.79 -14.17 11.82
C ASP A 130 -28.16 -12.78 11.60
N ILE A 131 -27.75 -12.56 10.36
CA ILE A 131 -27.17 -11.32 9.84
C ILE A 131 -28.08 -10.13 10.12
N MET A 132 -29.40 -10.30 9.98
CA MET A 132 -30.37 -9.21 10.14
C MET A 132 -30.45 -8.77 11.60
N PHE A 133 -30.55 -9.72 12.54
CA PHE A 133 -30.54 -9.42 13.97
C PHE A 133 -29.22 -8.79 14.42
N LEU A 134 -28.07 -9.32 13.99
CA LEU A 134 -26.76 -8.75 14.35
C LEU A 134 -26.57 -7.31 13.81
N MET A 135 -27.15 -6.99 12.66
CA MET A 135 -27.17 -5.63 12.10
C MET A 135 -28.11 -4.69 12.88
N GLU A 136 -29.26 -5.17 13.35
CA GLU A 136 -30.13 -4.40 14.24
C GLU A 136 -29.47 -4.15 15.61
N VAL A 137 -28.78 -5.15 16.17
CA VAL A 137 -27.98 -4.99 17.40
C VAL A 137 -26.82 -4.01 17.22
N ARG A 138 -26.14 -4.00 16.06
CA ARG A 138 -25.13 -2.98 15.74
C ARG A 138 -25.72 -1.58 15.83
N ASP A 139 -26.87 -1.34 15.20
CA ASP A 139 -27.43 0.00 15.05
C ASP A 139 -28.15 0.51 16.31
N ARG A 140 -28.64 -0.39 17.18
CA ARG A 140 -29.41 -0.02 18.40
C ARG A 140 -28.66 -0.26 19.71
N ALA A 141 -27.70 -1.18 19.75
CA ALA A 141 -27.08 -1.67 20.99
C ALA A 141 -25.64 -2.16 20.81
N PHE A 142 -24.81 -1.38 20.09
CA PHE A 142 -23.42 -1.74 19.76
C PHE A 142 -22.59 -2.22 20.96
N HIS A 143 -22.83 -1.71 22.18
CA HIS A 143 -22.16 -2.14 23.41
C HIS A 143 -22.34 -3.63 23.72
N LEU A 144 -23.43 -4.26 23.26
CA LEU A 144 -23.66 -5.69 23.43
C LEU A 144 -22.76 -6.54 22.52
N LEU A 145 -22.41 -6.05 21.32
CA LEU A 145 -21.42 -6.70 20.44
C LEU A 145 -20.00 -6.70 21.05
N LEU A 146 -19.75 -5.78 21.99
CA LEU A 146 -18.52 -5.72 22.77
C LEU A 146 -18.57 -6.50 24.09
N ARG A 147 -19.75 -7.00 24.50
CA ARG A 147 -19.90 -7.64 25.82
C ARG A 147 -19.35 -9.07 25.80
N LYS A 148 -18.43 -9.36 26.73
CA LYS A 148 -17.97 -10.72 26.99
C LYS A 148 -19.10 -11.54 27.65
N SER A 149 -19.29 -12.77 27.18
CA SER A 149 -20.19 -13.76 27.78
C SER A 149 -19.41 -15.06 27.99
N GLY A 150 -19.36 -15.55 29.22
CA GLY A 150 -18.41 -16.61 29.59
C GLY A 150 -16.96 -16.19 29.29
N ASP A 151 -16.25 -16.99 28.50
CA ASP A 151 -14.85 -16.76 28.14
C ASP A 151 -14.65 -16.04 26.79
N ALA A 152 -15.71 -15.79 26.01
CA ALA A 152 -15.66 -15.23 24.67
C ALA A 152 -16.46 -13.92 24.48
N THR A 153 -16.25 -13.25 23.36
CA THR A 153 -17.09 -12.16 22.82
C THR A 153 -17.77 -12.65 21.54
N PRO A 154 -18.84 -12.00 21.02
CA PRO A 154 -19.49 -12.44 19.78
C PRO A 154 -18.54 -12.62 18.59
N LEU A 155 -17.55 -11.73 18.45
CA LEU A 155 -16.51 -11.81 17.42
C LEU A 155 -15.61 -13.05 17.62
N VAL A 156 -15.10 -13.25 18.84
CA VAL A 156 -14.24 -14.41 19.18
C VAL A 156 -15.02 -15.72 19.07
N HIS A 157 -16.33 -15.71 19.38
CA HIS A 157 -17.22 -16.87 19.20
C HIS A 157 -17.37 -17.23 17.72
N ALA A 158 -17.64 -16.27 16.85
CA ALA A 158 -17.69 -16.49 15.40
C ALA A 158 -16.37 -17.10 14.87
N MET A 159 -15.21 -16.58 15.30
CA MET A 159 -13.90 -17.12 14.91
C MET A 159 -13.64 -18.53 15.48
N ARG A 160 -14.19 -18.86 16.66
CA ARG A 160 -14.09 -20.19 17.29
C ARG A 160 -14.89 -21.27 16.57
N ILE A 161 -16.06 -20.94 16.03
CA ILE A 161 -16.84 -21.87 15.18
C ILE A 161 -16.11 -22.10 13.82
N GLY A 162 -15.19 -21.21 13.46
CA GLY A 162 -14.22 -21.41 12.38
C GLY A 162 -14.68 -20.84 11.04
N GLU A 163 -14.11 -21.36 9.95
CA GLU A 163 -14.30 -20.83 8.60
C GLU A 163 -15.77 -20.74 8.17
N SER A 164 -16.60 -21.68 8.64
CA SER A 164 -18.06 -21.67 8.43
C SER A 164 -18.73 -20.36 8.88
N HIS A 165 -18.13 -19.60 9.81
CA HIS A 165 -18.64 -18.35 10.37
C HIS A 165 -17.75 -17.12 10.05
N ARG A 166 -16.83 -17.26 9.07
CA ARG A 166 -15.95 -16.19 8.59
C ARG A 166 -16.72 -14.91 8.22
N ASP A 167 -17.86 -15.04 7.53
CA ASP A 167 -18.69 -13.90 7.12
C ASP A 167 -19.28 -13.15 8.32
N VAL A 168 -19.61 -13.87 9.39
CA VAL A 168 -20.13 -13.28 10.65
C VAL A 168 -19.00 -12.55 11.38
N ALA A 169 -17.78 -13.10 11.41
CA ALA A 169 -16.61 -12.41 11.95
C ALA A 169 -16.27 -11.13 11.15
N ILE A 170 -16.34 -11.19 9.82
CA ILE A 170 -16.19 -10.02 8.93
C ILE A 170 -17.26 -8.97 9.22
N LEU A 171 -18.53 -9.37 9.37
CA LEU A 171 -19.61 -8.44 9.70
C LEU A 171 -19.42 -7.79 11.07
N LEU A 172 -19.05 -8.55 12.10
CA LEU A 172 -18.83 -8.03 13.45
C LEU A 172 -17.62 -7.08 13.50
N LEU A 173 -16.55 -7.38 12.75
CA LEU A 173 -15.42 -6.46 12.57
C LEU A 173 -15.83 -5.21 11.79
N GLY A 174 -16.61 -5.37 10.72
CA GLY A 174 -17.20 -4.26 9.95
C GLY A 174 -18.12 -3.38 10.79
N ALA A 175 -18.85 -3.95 11.74
CA ALA A 175 -19.66 -3.23 12.72
C ALA A 175 -18.79 -2.40 13.68
N MET A 176 -17.69 -2.96 14.20
CA MET A 176 -16.74 -2.23 15.04
C MET A 176 -16.05 -1.09 14.27
N SER A 177 -15.55 -1.37 13.07
CA SER A 177 -14.98 -0.37 12.16
C SER A 177 -15.99 0.73 11.84
N ARG A 178 -17.24 0.38 11.47
CA ARG A 178 -18.30 1.36 11.20
C ARG A 178 -18.56 2.25 12.42
N TRP A 179 -18.70 1.68 13.62
CA TRP A 179 -18.94 2.46 14.84
C TRP A 179 -17.82 3.48 15.09
N VAL A 180 -16.56 3.06 15.04
CA VAL A 180 -15.41 3.98 15.25
C VAL A 180 -15.34 5.07 14.17
N ASN A 181 -15.68 4.78 12.90
CA ASN A 181 -15.75 5.80 11.85
C ASN A 181 -16.82 6.90 12.07
N HIS A 182 -17.82 6.68 12.95
CA HIS A 182 -18.93 7.62 13.19
C HIS A 182 -18.82 8.31 14.57
N LEU A 183 -17.66 8.22 15.24
CA LEU A 183 -17.37 9.01 16.43
C LEU A 183 -16.76 10.36 16.03
N ASP A 184 -17.32 11.45 16.56
CA ASP A 184 -16.77 12.80 16.47
C ASP A 184 -15.82 13.11 17.66
N ASP A 185 -15.00 14.16 17.53
CA ASP A 185 -14.05 14.55 18.58
C ASP A 185 -14.71 14.85 19.95
N ALA A 186 -15.98 15.27 19.95
CA ALA A 186 -16.76 15.51 21.16
C ALA A 186 -17.15 14.19 21.85
N SER A 187 -17.73 13.22 21.14
CA SER A 187 -18.04 11.90 21.71
C SER A 187 -16.77 11.12 22.08
N LEU A 188 -15.65 11.32 21.38
CA LEU A 188 -14.34 10.81 21.79
C LEU A 188 -13.89 11.33 23.18
N GLN A 189 -14.46 12.44 23.70
CA GLN A 189 -14.18 12.88 25.07
C GLN A 189 -15.06 12.25 26.15
N ASP A 190 -16.22 11.70 25.81
CA ASP A 190 -17.13 11.11 26.79
C ASP A 190 -16.54 9.88 27.49
N LYS A 191 -16.88 9.72 28.78
CA LYS A 191 -16.44 8.62 29.64
C LYS A 191 -17.04 7.28 29.19
N LYS A 192 -18.28 7.24 28.71
CA LYS A 192 -18.92 6.00 28.22
C LYS A 192 -18.32 5.59 26.87
N THR A 193 -18.12 6.52 25.92
CA THR A 193 -17.38 6.25 24.67
C THR A 193 -15.95 5.78 24.93
N LYS A 194 -15.20 6.43 25.84
CA LYS A 194 -13.85 5.98 26.25
C LYS A 194 -13.85 4.56 26.84
N ALA A 195 -14.87 4.20 27.63
CA ALA A 195 -15.03 2.83 28.14
C ALA A 195 -15.33 1.81 27.03
N LEU A 196 -16.19 2.17 26.07
CA LEU A 196 -16.51 1.33 24.90
C LEU A 196 -15.29 1.16 23.97
N LEU A 197 -14.50 2.21 23.72
CA LEU A 197 -13.24 2.12 22.98
C LEU A 197 -12.22 1.21 23.69
N LYS A 198 -12.13 1.28 25.02
CA LYS A 198 -11.27 0.35 25.80
C LYS A 198 -11.72 -1.10 25.67
N ALA A 199 -13.04 -1.37 25.72
CA ALA A 199 -13.60 -2.70 25.51
C ALA A 199 -13.37 -3.19 24.06
N LEU A 200 -13.55 -2.32 23.07
CA LEU A 200 -13.31 -2.59 21.66
C LEU A 200 -11.84 -2.98 21.42
N ARG A 201 -10.87 -2.21 21.93
CA ARG A 201 -9.44 -2.55 21.84
C ARG A 201 -9.14 -3.91 22.48
N ALA A 202 -9.64 -4.17 23.69
CA ALA A 202 -9.44 -5.45 24.36
C ALA A 202 -10.00 -6.64 23.54
N ASN A 203 -11.18 -6.45 22.95
CA ASN A 203 -11.83 -7.48 22.12
C ASN A 203 -11.09 -7.70 20.79
N LEU A 204 -10.58 -6.64 20.16
CA LEU A 204 -9.75 -6.76 18.96
C LEU A 204 -8.46 -7.51 19.27
N LYS A 205 -7.77 -7.22 20.38
CA LYS A 205 -6.56 -7.97 20.78
C LYS A 205 -6.84 -9.46 20.92
N ILE A 206 -7.85 -9.85 21.70
CA ILE A 206 -8.23 -11.26 21.87
C ILE A 206 -8.63 -11.91 20.52
N ALA A 207 -9.31 -11.19 19.64
CA ALA A 207 -9.68 -11.68 18.31
C ALA A 207 -8.45 -11.87 17.41
N ILE A 208 -7.49 -10.95 17.43
CA ILE A 208 -6.23 -11.09 16.69
C ILE A 208 -5.43 -12.25 17.27
N ASP A 209 -5.13 -12.25 18.58
CA ASP A 209 -4.39 -13.33 19.28
C ASP A 209 -4.94 -14.71 18.91
N TYR A 210 -6.27 -14.88 18.94
CA TYR A 210 -6.95 -16.10 18.53
C TYR A 210 -6.78 -16.41 17.03
N GLY A 211 -6.95 -15.41 16.17
CA GLY A 211 -6.72 -15.52 14.73
C GLY A 211 -5.29 -15.92 14.38
N LEU A 212 -4.29 -15.37 15.07
CA LEU A 212 -2.88 -15.70 14.86
C LEU A 212 -2.59 -17.15 15.28
N GLN A 213 -3.09 -17.59 16.45
CA GLN A 213 -2.99 -18.97 16.93
C GLN A 213 -3.70 -20.00 16.04
N ARG A 214 -4.60 -19.55 15.15
CA ARG A 214 -5.37 -20.39 14.21
C ARG A 214 -5.00 -20.16 12.74
N SER A 215 -3.93 -19.41 12.46
CA SER A 215 -3.51 -19.03 11.10
C SER A 215 -4.59 -18.32 10.25
N GLN A 216 -5.59 -17.69 10.89
CA GLN A 216 -6.64 -16.88 10.24
C GLN A 216 -6.12 -15.45 9.97
N SER A 217 -4.98 -15.35 9.29
CA SER A 217 -4.19 -14.12 9.12
C SER A 217 -4.78 -13.08 8.15
N ASP A 218 -5.80 -13.47 7.36
CA ASP A 218 -6.49 -12.61 6.39
C ASP A 218 -7.18 -11.39 7.03
N LEU A 219 -7.65 -11.53 8.27
CA LEU A 219 -8.35 -10.45 8.97
C LEU A 219 -7.40 -9.52 9.75
N THR A 220 -6.11 -9.86 9.86
CA THR A 220 -5.13 -9.10 10.66
C THR A 220 -5.03 -7.63 10.24
N ALA A 221 -5.01 -7.34 8.94
CA ALA A 221 -5.00 -5.97 8.43
C ALA A 221 -6.26 -5.19 8.85
N SER A 222 -7.45 -5.78 8.70
CA SER A 222 -8.73 -5.18 9.08
C SER A 222 -8.86 -4.98 10.60
N PHE A 223 -8.32 -5.90 11.40
CA PHE A 223 -8.25 -5.75 12.85
C PHE A 223 -7.30 -4.59 13.24
N MET A 224 -6.09 -4.56 12.69
CA MET A 224 -5.11 -3.50 12.95
C MET A 224 -5.61 -2.12 12.52
N GLN A 225 -6.23 -2.02 11.35
CA GLN A 225 -6.86 -0.81 10.83
C GLN A 225 -7.99 -0.32 11.75
N THR A 226 -8.81 -1.23 12.28
CA THR A 226 -9.86 -0.87 13.26
C THR A 226 -9.25 -0.45 14.60
N LEU A 227 -8.16 -1.08 15.01
CA LEU A 227 -7.47 -0.82 16.27
C LEU A 227 -6.75 0.55 16.25
N ILE A 228 -6.04 0.92 15.17
CA ILE A 228 -5.43 2.26 15.01
C ILE A 228 -6.48 3.36 15.09
N MET A 229 -7.58 3.23 14.34
CA MET A 229 -8.69 4.19 14.40
C MET A 229 -9.24 4.33 15.83
N SER A 230 -9.26 3.23 16.60
CA SER A 230 -9.77 3.24 17.97
C SER A 230 -8.80 3.85 18.98
N GLU A 231 -7.47 3.77 18.78
CA GLU A 231 -6.47 4.51 19.57
C GLU A 231 -6.55 6.01 19.24
N GLY A 232 -6.85 6.36 17.99
CA GLY A 232 -7.39 7.65 17.57
C GLY A 232 -6.51 8.44 16.60
N GLU A 233 -7.15 9.37 15.88
CA GLU A 233 -6.55 10.31 14.92
C GLU A 233 -5.25 10.97 15.44
N ARG A 234 -5.19 11.32 16.73
CA ARG A 234 -4.03 11.93 17.39
C ARG A 234 -2.73 11.12 17.22
N TRP A 235 -2.80 9.79 17.16
CA TRP A 235 -1.60 8.99 16.91
C TRP A 235 -1.12 9.14 15.46
N VAL A 236 -2.02 9.08 14.48
CA VAL A 236 -1.70 9.25 13.05
C VAL A 236 -1.15 10.65 12.79
N GLN A 237 -1.81 11.70 13.32
CA GLN A 237 -1.32 13.08 13.23
C GLN A 237 0.06 13.23 13.88
N GLY A 238 0.26 12.67 15.08
CA GLY A 238 1.53 12.71 15.79
C GLY A 238 2.67 12.06 15.01
N GLN A 239 2.45 10.87 14.43
CA GLN A 239 3.48 10.20 13.64
C GLN A 239 3.69 10.88 12.28
N ALA A 240 2.66 11.38 11.61
CA ALA A 240 2.81 12.17 10.39
C ALA A 240 3.65 13.44 10.65
N SER A 241 3.46 14.12 11.79
CA SER A 241 4.32 15.24 12.21
C SER A 241 5.76 14.82 12.51
N ASN A 242 5.97 13.70 13.22
CA ASN A 242 7.32 13.16 13.46
C ASN A 242 8.05 12.82 12.15
N VAL A 243 7.35 12.19 11.20
CA VAL A 243 7.88 11.85 9.87
C VAL A 243 8.09 13.11 9.03
N SER A 244 7.25 14.15 9.18
CA SER A 244 7.48 15.47 8.58
C SER A 244 8.78 16.11 9.07
N LEU A 245 9.11 15.99 10.35
CA LEU A 245 10.39 16.45 10.92
C LEU A 245 11.58 15.61 10.40
N ALA A 246 11.44 14.29 10.34
CA ALA A 246 12.45 13.40 9.78
C ALA A 246 12.73 13.70 8.28
N LEU A 247 11.69 13.97 7.48
CA LEU A 247 11.82 14.36 6.07
C LEU A 247 12.60 15.68 5.89
N ARG A 248 12.43 16.64 6.82
CA ARG A 248 13.16 17.93 6.85
C ARG A 248 14.63 17.74 7.18
N ALA A 249 14.94 16.96 8.22
CA ALA A 249 16.31 16.57 8.57
C ALA A 249 16.97 15.71 7.47
N GLY A 250 16.16 15.01 6.69
CA GLY A 250 16.59 14.29 5.50
C GLY A 250 17.12 12.90 5.82
N THR A 251 18.23 12.52 5.19
CA THR A 251 18.82 11.18 5.31
C THR A 251 19.36 10.92 6.72
N GLU A 252 19.87 11.97 7.41
CA GLU A 252 20.17 11.92 8.85
C GLU A 252 18.93 11.62 9.70
N GLY A 253 17.77 12.15 9.30
CA GLY A 253 16.49 11.95 9.98
C GLY A 253 15.86 10.57 9.76
N LYS A 254 16.32 9.81 8.76
CA LYS A 254 15.82 8.47 8.38
C LYS A 254 14.28 8.36 8.39
N PRO A 255 13.57 9.14 7.55
CA PRO A 255 12.11 9.21 7.56
C PRO A 255 11.41 7.86 7.33
N VAL A 256 11.97 6.97 6.50
CA VAL A 256 11.36 5.66 6.21
C VAL A 256 11.50 4.74 7.42
N HIS A 257 12.71 4.64 7.99
CA HIS A 257 12.92 3.89 9.23
C HIS A 257 12.13 4.46 10.41
N THR A 258 11.95 5.78 10.48
CA THR A 258 11.12 6.45 11.50
C THR A 258 9.65 6.07 11.36
N ALA A 259 9.09 6.12 10.15
CA ALA A 259 7.72 5.70 9.86
C ALA A 259 7.51 4.20 10.16
N GLU A 260 8.41 3.34 9.66
CA GLU A 260 8.32 1.89 9.86
C GLU A 260 8.43 1.53 11.35
N THR A 261 9.38 2.12 12.07
CA THR A 261 9.57 1.92 13.51
C THR A 261 8.34 2.38 14.30
N ALA A 262 7.67 3.47 13.92
CA ALA A 262 6.45 3.91 14.58
C ALA A 262 5.30 2.88 14.41
N VAL A 263 5.07 2.41 13.18
CA VAL A 263 4.04 1.39 12.89
C VAL A 263 4.38 0.05 13.54
N ARG A 264 5.64 -0.41 13.44
CA ARG A 264 6.10 -1.69 13.99
C ARG A 264 6.08 -1.72 15.51
N ARG A 265 6.39 -0.61 16.19
CA ARG A 265 6.21 -0.46 17.65
C ARG A 265 4.73 -0.44 18.04
N PHE A 266 3.87 0.19 17.24
CA PHE A 266 2.43 0.15 17.47
C PHE A 266 1.89 -1.29 17.35
N ALA A 267 2.25 -2.00 16.27
CA ALA A 267 1.87 -3.39 16.06
C ALA A 267 2.35 -4.30 17.22
N THR A 268 3.63 -4.28 17.58
CA THR A 268 4.16 -5.17 18.64
C THR A 268 3.62 -4.85 20.04
N LYS A 269 3.34 -3.57 20.36
CA LYS A 269 2.60 -3.15 21.58
C LYS A 269 1.20 -3.76 21.65
N GLU A 270 0.52 -3.86 20.50
CA GLU A 270 -0.89 -4.24 20.44
C GLU A 270 -1.12 -5.74 20.18
N LEU A 271 -0.15 -6.44 19.58
CA LEU A 271 -0.20 -7.86 19.17
C LEU A 271 0.68 -8.82 20.01
N GLY A 272 1.43 -8.32 20.98
CA GLY A 272 2.31 -9.15 21.81
C GLY A 272 3.42 -9.86 21.00
N LYS A 273 3.75 -11.11 21.38
CA LYS A 273 4.78 -11.94 20.71
C LYS A 273 4.24 -12.62 19.44
N ALA A 274 3.57 -11.86 18.57
CA ALA A 274 3.24 -12.31 17.22
C ALA A 274 4.53 -12.47 16.40
N GLU A 275 4.97 -13.70 16.13
CA GLU A 275 6.10 -13.96 15.24
C GLU A 275 5.75 -13.54 13.81
N SER A 276 6.59 -12.68 13.21
CA SER A 276 6.62 -12.20 11.81
C SER A 276 5.60 -12.84 10.84
N ILE A 277 4.34 -12.40 10.89
CA ILE A 277 3.29 -12.85 9.96
C ILE A 277 3.41 -12.06 8.66
N ALA A 278 3.42 -12.72 7.51
CA ALA A 278 3.52 -12.07 6.20
C ALA A 278 2.47 -10.95 5.99
N SER A 279 1.19 -11.21 6.33
CA SER A 279 0.12 -10.20 6.24
C SER A 279 0.26 -9.05 7.23
N LEU A 280 1.03 -9.20 8.31
CA LEU A 280 1.39 -8.10 9.21
C LEU A 280 2.52 -7.25 8.61
N GLU A 281 3.51 -7.86 7.96
CA GLU A 281 4.58 -7.13 7.27
C GLU A 281 4.05 -6.34 6.06
N ASP A 282 3.13 -6.91 5.28
CA ASP A 282 2.45 -6.18 4.19
C ASP A 282 1.62 -5.00 4.72
N TYR A 283 0.94 -5.18 5.85
CA TYR A 283 0.22 -4.10 6.54
C TYR A 283 1.18 -3.00 7.05
N ILE A 284 2.30 -3.39 7.67
CA ILE A 284 3.34 -2.45 8.15
C ILE A 284 3.90 -1.65 6.96
N ALA A 285 4.19 -2.29 5.83
CA ALA A 285 4.73 -1.63 4.65
C ALA A 285 3.73 -0.62 4.04
N ASN A 286 2.43 -0.95 3.97
CA ASN A 286 1.39 -0.02 3.52
C ASN A 286 1.26 1.19 4.47
N ALA A 287 1.11 0.93 5.77
CA ALA A 287 1.00 1.98 6.79
C ALA A 287 2.26 2.88 6.88
N THR A 288 3.44 2.34 6.56
CA THR A 288 4.70 3.09 6.46
C THR A 288 4.68 4.06 5.28
N ALA A 289 4.22 3.61 4.11
CA ALA A 289 4.05 4.46 2.94
C ALA A 289 3.04 5.59 3.19
N ASP A 290 1.92 5.28 3.85
CA ASP A 290 0.92 6.28 4.25
C ASP A 290 1.49 7.35 5.20
N LEU A 291 2.28 6.96 6.22
CA LEU A 291 2.91 7.94 7.11
C LEU A 291 3.91 8.85 6.38
N LEU A 292 4.67 8.31 5.42
CA LEU A 292 5.61 9.09 4.60
C LEU A 292 4.87 10.11 3.73
N VAL A 293 3.78 9.67 3.07
CA VAL A 293 2.91 10.52 2.25
C VAL A 293 2.26 11.62 3.10
N MET A 294 1.69 11.28 4.26
CA MET A 294 1.05 12.26 5.14
C MET A 294 2.07 13.22 5.76
N GLY A 295 3.27 12.75 6.15
CA GLY A 295 4.33 13.61 6.67
C GLY A 295 4.93 14.57 5.64
N ALA A 296 5.05 14.13 4.38
CA ALA A 296 5.47 14.97 3.27
C ALA A 296 4.40 16.01 2.90
N TRP A 297 3.12 15.63 2.90
CA TRP A 297 2.02 16.58 2.69
C TRP A 297 1.92 17.60 3.82
N ASN A 298 2.06 17.18 5.08
CA ASN A 298 2.13 18.09 6.22
C ASN A 298 3.30 19.10 6.09
N TRP A 299 4.44 18.73 5.48
CA TRP A 299 5.50 19.71 5.17
C TRP A 299 5.11 20.67 4.03
N ALA A 300 4.38 20.20 3.01
CA ALA A 300 3.89 21.09 1.96
C ALA A 300 2.93 22.17 2.51
N LEU A 301 2.05 21.80 3.45
CA LEU A 301 1.07 22.71 4.05
C LEU A 301 1.68 23.88 4.86
N ASP A 302 2.88 23.74 5.42
CA ASP A 302 3.62 24.87 6.02
C ASP A 302 3.89 26.01 5.02
N THR A 303 3.87 25.71 3.72
CA THR A 303 4.22 26.64 2.63
C THR A 303 3.08 26.88 1.63
N ILE A 304 1.93 26.23 1.81
CA ILE A 304 0.82 26.20 0.84
C ILE A 304 -0.52 26.15 1.60
N LYS A 305 -1.46 27.01 1.19
CA LYS A 305 -2.86 26.90 1.63
C LYS A 305 -3.52 25.69 0.98
N GLY A 306 -3.78 24.66 1.77
CA GLY A 306 -4.47 23.42 1.41
C GLY A 306 -5.01 22.73 2.67
N GLU A 307 -5.60 21.55 2.51
CA GLU A 307 -6.19 20.77 3.61
C GLU A 307 -5.35 19.51 3.91
N PRO A 308 -5.29 19.02 5.17
CA PRO A 308 -4.62 17.77 5.50
C PRO A 308 -5.28 16.55 4.85
N ILE A 309 -4.51 15.48 4.62
CA ILE A 309 -5.07 14.19 4.20
C ILE A 309 -5.86 13.61 5.38
N PRO A 310 -7.14 13.23 5.21
CA PRO A 310 -7.95 12.74 6.33
C PRO A 310 -7.39 11.46 6.94
N THR A 311 -7.19 11.44 8.25
CA THR A 311 -6.57 10.30 8.95
C THR A 311 -7.38 9.01 8.88
N TYR A 312 -8.69 9.09 8.65
CA TYR A 312 -9.54 7.91 8.41
C TYR A 312 -9.25 7.21 7.06
N TYR A 313 -8.35 7.70 6.21
CA TYR A 313 -7.83 6.94 5.06
C TYR A 313 -6.67 6.00 5.42
N PHE A 314 -6.02 6.21 6.57
CA PHE A 314 -4.76 5.56 6.95
C PHE A 314 -4.85 4.02 7.00
N ALA A 315 -3.86 3.36 6.39
CA ALA A 315 -3.62 1.92 6.40
C ALA A 315 -4.84 1.07 5.97
N ARG A 316 -5.60 1.57 5.00
CA ARG A 316 -6.78 0.89 4.40
C ARG A 316 -6.48 0.31 3.02
N ASP A 317 -6.48 1.18 2.03
CA ASP A 317 -6.29 0.90 0.61
C ASP A 317 -5.33 1.98 0.03
N ASP A 318 -5.30 2.17 -1.28
CA ASP A 318 -4.59 3.27 -1.95
C ASP A 318 -5.17 4.68 -1.69
N ARG A 319 -6.00 4.88 -0.66
CA ARG A 319 -6.76 6.14 -0.40
C ARG A 319 -5.88 7.33 -0.02
N VAL A 320 -4.93 7.13 0.90
CA VAL A 320 -3.98 8.18 1.30
C VAL A 320 -3.14 8.62 0.10
N PHE A 321 -2.66 7.65 -0.69
CA PHE A 321 -1.88 7.94 -1.89
C PHE A 321 -2.69 8.62 -3.00
N ARG A 322 -3.95 8.22 -3.26
CA ARG A 322 -4.81 8.94 -4.22
C ARG A 322 -5.08 10.37 -3.76
N ALA A 323 -5.47 10.57 -2.50
CA ALA A 323 -5.70 11.91 -1.96
C ALA A 323 -4.44 12.79 -2.04
N PHE A 324 -3.26 12.21 -1.85
CA PHE A 324 -1.98 12.88 -2.06
C PHE A 324 -1.74 13.29 -3.51
N LEU A 325 -1.96 12.39 -4.49
CA LEU A 325 -1.86 12.72 -5.91
C LEU A 325 -2.84 13.81 -6.33
N ASP A 326 -4.09 13.74 -5.87
CA ASP A 326 -5.11 14.76 -6.12
C ASP A 326 -4.63 16.15 -5.63
N ARG A 327 -4.10 16.22 -4.39
CA ARG A 327 -3.55 17.46 -3.81
C ARG A 327 -2.23 17.90 -4.47
N LEU A 328 -1.34 17.00 -4.87
CA LEU A 328 -0.14 17.35 -5.64
C LEU A 328 -0.53 18.01 -6.98
N HIS A 329 -1.55 17.49 -7.64
CA HIS A 329 -2.06 18.03 -8.90
C HIS A 329 -2.73 19.39 -8.69
N GLU A 330 -3.65 19.50 -7.73
CA GLU A 330 -4.33 20.74 -7.35
C GLU A 330 -3.35 21.87 -7.00
N HIS A 331 -2.35 21.57 -6.16
CA HIS A 331 -1.41 22.57 -5.65
C HIS A 331 -0.10 22.67 -6.43
N LYS A 332 0.03 22.02 -7.60
CA LYS A 332 1.27 21.93 -8.41
C LYS A 332 1.97 23.27 -8.62
N ALA A 333 1.23 24.32 -8.96
CA ALA A 333 1.74 25.67 -9.17
C ALA A 333 2.10 26.43 -7.88
N ALA A 334 1.57 26.03 -6.72
CA ALA A 334 2.01 26.52 -5.42
C ALA A 334 3.30 25.80 -4.99
N ILE A 335 3.33 24.46 -5.06
CA ILE A 335 4.51 23.62 -4.80
C ILE A 335 5.70 24.11 -5.62
N ALA A 336 5.53 24.32 -6.93
CA ALA A 336 6.58 24.81 -7.82
C ALA A 336 7.23 26.13 -7.34
N ARG A 337 6.45 27.04 -6.72
CA ARG A 337 6.92 28.35 -6.26
C ARG A 337 7.47 28.32 -4.82
N SER A 338 6.74 27.76 -3.85
CA SER A 338 7.07 27.91 -2.42
C SER A 338 7.87 26.77 -1.80
N ALA A 339 7.71 25.52 -2.27
CA ALA A 339 8.35 24.37 -1.63
C ALA A 339 9.89 24.36 -1.83
N SER A 340 10.63 23.81 -0.85
CA SER A 340 12.08 23.66 -0.93
C SER A 340 12.51 22.70 -2.05
N ARG A 341 13.75 22.80 -2.54
CA ARG A 341 14.28 21.88 -3.56
C ARG A 341 14.24 20.42 -3.07
N ARG A 342 14.50 20.19 -1.78
CA ARG A 342 14.41 18.87 -1.14
C ARG A 342 12.99 18.34 -1.12
N LEU A 343 12.01 19.12 -0.67
CA LEU A 343 10.60 18.72 -0.64
C LEU A 343 10.08 18.43 -2.07
N LYS A 344 10.42 19.28 -3.06
CA LYS A 344 10.12 19.06 -4.49
C LYS A 344 10.73 17.78 -5.08
N TRP A 345 11.79 17.23 -4.48
CA TRP A 345 12.33 15.93 -4.85
C TRP A 345 11.64 14.80 -4.08
N GLN A 346 11.45 14.92 -2.76
CA GLN A 346 10.77 13.91 -1.94
C GLN A 346 9.33 13.64 -2.41
N LEU A 347 8.57 14.68 -2.75
CA LEU A 347 7.20 14.54 -3.28
C LEU A 347 7.21 13.73 -4.60
N ARG A 348 8.16 14.01 -5.50
CA ARG A 348 8.34 13.24 -6.76
C ARG A 348 8.80 11.81 -6.52
N VAL A 349 9.67 11.56 -5.53
CA VAL A 349 10.10 10.21 -5.15
C VAL A 349 8.90 9.41 -4.61
N LEU A 350 8.10 9.99 -3.72
CA LEU A 350 6.90 9.34 -3.19
C LEU A 350 5.87 9.06 -4.30
N GLU A 351 5.61 10.04 -5.17
CA GLU A 351 4.79 9.89 -6.39
C GLU A 351 5.26 8.72 -7.26
N ASN A 352 6.52 8.71 -7.70
CA ASN A 352 7.03 7.74 -8.68
C ASN A 352 7.28 6.33 -8.08
N VAL A 353 7.57 6.20 -6.78
CA VAL A 353 7.76 4.88 -6.14
C VAL A 353 6.45 4.24 -5.68
N LEU A 354 5.47 5.05 -5.27
CA LEU A 354 4.17 4.54 -4.83
C LEU A 354 3.15 4.37 -5.97
N GLU A 355 3.41 4.91 -7.15
CA GLU A 355 2.63 4.63 -8.37
C GLU A 355 2.61 3.12 -8.73
N GLY A 356 1.57 2.72 -9.47
CA GLY A 356 1.42 1.37 -10.02
C GLY A 356 0.98 0.31 -9.00
N ARG A 357 0.45 -0.81 -9.52
CA ARG A 357 -0.03 -1.96 -8.72
C ARG A 357 0.79 -3.24 -8.90
N MET A 358 1.84 -3.20 -9.73
CA MET A 358 2.67 -4.36 -10.07
C MET A 358 3.76 -4.67 -9.02
N THR A 359 4.06 -3.74 -8.12
CA THR A 359 5.07 -3.86 -7.07
C THR A 359 4.43 -3.89 -5.69
N THR A 360 4.89 -4.80 -4.82
CA THR A 360 4.40 -4.92 -3.45
C THR A 360 4.84 -3.71 -2.61
N TYR A 361 4.06 -3.37 -1.57
CA TYR A 361 4.44 -2.29 -0.66
C TYR A 361 5.81 -2.52 -0.01
N ARG A 362 6.16 -3.76 0.31
CA ARG A 362 7.51 -4.11 0.81
C ARG A 362 8.61 -3.65 -0.16
N SER A 363 8.54 -4.00 -1.44
CA SER A 363 9.54 -3.55 -2.41
C SER A 363 9.48 -2.06 -2.71
N LYS A 364 8.33 -1.40 -2.53
CA LYS A 364 8.23 0.07 -2.55
C LYS A 364 8.95 0.71 -1.36
N ILE A 365 8.81 0.17 -0.15
CA ILE A 365 9.56 0.62 1.04
C ILE A 365 11.06 0.38 0.85
N GLU A 366 11.50 -0.77 0.35
CA GLU A 366 12.90 -1.06 0.04
C GLU A 366 13.50 -0.04 -0.97
N LEU A 367 12.72 0.45 -1.94
CA LEU A 367 13.12 1.55 -2.83
C LEU A 367 13.14 2.91 -2.11
N LEU A 368 12.16 3.21 -1.26
CA LEU A 368 12.11 4.47 -0.50
C LEU A 368 13.27 4.59 0.50
N VAL A 369 13.72 3.50 1.14
CA VAL A 369 14.93 3.51 1.99
C VAL A 369 16.15 3.96 1.18
N GLY A 370 16.38 3.37 0.01
CA GLY A 370 17.50 3.70 -0.88
C GLY A 370 17.47 5.09 -1.52
N GLU A 371 16.33 5.78 -1.48
CA GLU A 371 16.19 7.18 -1.89
C GLU A 371 16.27 8.14 -0.69
N LEU A 372 15.46 7.92 0.35
CA LEU A 372 15.16 8.91 1.41
C LEU A 372 16.02 8.79 2.67
N ASP A 373 16.47 7.58 3.01
CA ASP A 373 17.24 7.28 4.23
C ASP A 373 18.73 7.05 3.93
N GLU A 374 19.04 6.34 2.84
CA GLU A 374 20.41 5.95 2.43
C GLU A 374 20.94 6.70 1.20
N GLY A 375 20.09 7.45 0.50
CA GLY A 375 20.47 8.16 -0.72
C GLY A 375 21.38 9.37 -0.47
N GLU A 376 22.02 9.88 -1.53
CA GLU A 376 22.81 11.13 -1.48
C GLU A 376 21.95 12.38 -1.16
N GLY A 377 20.62 12.27 -1.32
CA GLY A 377 19.69 13.39 -1.20
C GLY A 377 19.75 14.35 -2.40
N VAL A 378 19.43 15.63 -2.14
CA VAL A 378 19.44 16.79 -3.05
C VAL A 378 19.87 18.04 -2.29
#